data_AF-A0A9Q6PTV4-F1
#
_entry.id   AF-A0A9Q6PTV4-F1
#
_cell.length_a   1.000
_cell.length_b   1.000
_cell.length_c   1.000
_cell.angle_alpha   90.00
_cell.angle_beta   90.00
_cell.angle_gamma   90.00
#
_symmetry.space_group_name_H-M   'P 1'
#
loop_
_entity.id
_entity.type
_entity.pdbx_description
1 polymer ?
#
loop_
_entity_poly.entity_id
_entity_poly.type
_entity_poly.pdbx_seq_one_letter_code
_entity_poly.pdbx_strand_id
1 'polypeptide(L)' 'MLSALHGIGVILLSVENPSESELLLPAQKRSVIDWQSVNRIVEENADFKYFIDLVANYYQTDRLRKCDWNK' A
#
# COMPACT_ATOMS: atom_id res chain seq x y z
N MET A 1 23.27 -0.54 -2.93
CA MET A 1 22.35 0.05 -1.94
C MET A 1 21.30 -1.00 -1.59
N LEU A 2 21.20 -1.43 -0.33
CA LEU A 2 20.41 -2.60 0.10
C LEU A 2 18.89 -2.44 -0.17
N SER A 3 18.39 -1.20 -0.22
CA SER A 3 16.99 -0.88 -0.52
C SER A 3 16.54 -1.36 -1.91
N ALA A 4 17.43 -1.32 -2.91
CA ALA A 4 17.13 -1.79 -4.26
C ALA A 4 16.93 -3.33 -4.33
N LEU A 5 17.50 -4.08 -3.39
CA LEU A 5 17.38 -5.54 -3.35
C LEU A 5 15.97 -5.99 -2.92
N HIS A 6 15.34 -5.23 -2.02
CA HIS A 6 14.01 -5.52 -1.51
C HIS A 6 12.89 -4.85 -2.33
N GLY A 7 13.23 -3.99 -3.28
CA GLY A 7 12.26 -3.33 -4.16
C GLY A 7 11.37 -2.29 -3.46
N ILE A 8 11.76 -1.83 -2.26
CA ILE A 8 11.02 -0.87 -1.46
C ILE A 8 11.34 0.55 -1.93
N GLY A 9 10.31 1.36 -2.17
CA GLY A 9 10.43 2.78 -2.46
C GLY A 9 10.15 3.64 -1.24
N VAL A 10 10.53 4.91 -1.32
CA VAL A 10 10.29 5.92 -0.27
C VAL A 10 9.70 7.15 -0.95
N ILE A 11 8.59 7.62 -0.41
CA ILE A 11 7.92 8.85 -0.83
C ILE A 11 7.88 9.77 0.39
N LEU A 12 8.26 11.04 0.20
CA LEU A 12 7.98 12.11 1.13
C LEU A 12 6.60 12.69 0.79
N LEU A 13 5.61 12.34 1.62
CA LEU A 13 4.22 12.73 1.40
C LEU A 13 3.99 14.19 1.82
N SER A 14 3.44 15.00 0.91
CA SER A 14 2.83 16.29 1.25
C SER A 14 1.35 16.04 1.57
N VAL A 15 0.95 16.27 2.82
CA VAL A 15 -0.41 15.94 3.29
C VAL A 15 -1.43 16.96 2.76
N GLU A 16 -1.03 18.23 2.72
CA GLU A 16 -1.84 19.35 2.27
C GLU A 16 -2.00 19.37 0.75
N ASN A 17 -0.96 18.97 0.03
CA ASN A 17 -0.98 18.88 -1.42
C ASN A 17 -0.32 17.58 -1.91
N PRO A 18 -1.07 16.46 -1.97
CA PRO A 18 -0.53 15.16 -2.36
C PRO A 18 0.18 15.15 -3.71
N SER A 19 -0.20 16.02 -4.65
CA SER A 19 0.43 16.15 -5.96
C SER A 19 1.85 16.72 -5.93
N GLU A 20 2.22 17.40 -4.84
CA GLU A 20 3.57 17.93 -4.59
C GLU A 20 4.45 16.97 -3.78
N SER A 21 4.01 15.73 -3.54
CA SER A 21 4.82 14.72 -2.86
C SER A 21 6.05 14.31 -3.67
N GLU A 22 7.17 14.06 -2.99
CA GLU A 22 8.45 13.76 -3.62
C GLU A 22 8.78 12.26 -3.55
N LEU A 23 9.19 11.67 -4.68
CA LEU A 23 9.68 10.29 -4.73
C LEU A 23 11.19 10.26 -4.44
N LEU A 24 11.56 10.00 -3.19
CA LEU A 24 12.95 9.92 -2.75
C LEU A 24 13.65 8.66 -3.29
N LEU A 25 12.95 7.52 -3.30
CA LEU A 25 13.44 6.26 -3.84
C LEU A 25 12.34 5.54 -4.63
N PRO A 26 12.57 5.15 -5.89
CA PRO A 26 11.57 4.40 -6.66
C PRO A 26 11.44 2.97 -6.13
N ALA A 27 10.20 2.52 -5.93
CA ALA A 27 9.90 1.11 -5.69
C ALA A 27 10.02 0.31 -6.98
N GLN A 28 10.37 -0.97 -6.88
CA GLN A 28 10.33 -1.88 -8.02
C GLN A 28 8.97 -2.58 -8.07
N LYS A 29 8.29 -2.48 -9.21
CA LYS A 29 7.05 -3.24 -9.44
C LYS A 29 7.39 -4.71 -9.63
N ARG A 30 6.67 -5.58 -8.94
CA ARG A 30 6.74 -7.04 -9.09
C ARG A 30 5.41 -7.56 -9.64
N SER A 31 5.46 -8.56 -10.51
CA SER A 31 4.26 -9.22 -11.04
C SER A 31 3.60 -10.14 -10.02
N VAL A 32 4.37 -10.57 -9.01
CA VAL A 32 3.92 -11.45 -7.93
C VAL A 32 4.09 -10.71 -6.61
N ILE A 33 3.06 -10.81 -5.76
CA ILE A 33 3.05 -10.22 -4.42
C ILE A 33 3.96 -11.05 -3.51
N ASP A 34 4.85 -10.37 -2.77
CA ASP A 34 5.62 -10.96 -1.69
C ASP A 34 4.78 -11.00 -0.41
N TRP A 35 4.06 -12.10 -0.20
CA TRP A 35 3.16 -12.27 0.93
C TRP A 35 3.87 -12.28 2.28
N GLN A 36 5.15 -12.64 2.36
CA GLN A 36 5.90 -12.59 3.62
C GLN A 36 6.08 -11.15 4.08
N SER A 37 6.45 -10.26 3.16
CA SER A 37 6.54 -8.83 3.45
C SER A 37 5.19 -8.22 3.78
N VAL A 38 4.12 -8.59 3.05
CA VAL A 38 2.75 -8.12 3.32
C VAL A 38 2.32 -8.52 4.74
N ASN A 39 2.47 -9.79 5.11
CA ASN A 39 2.07 -10.29 6.43
C ASN A 39 2.81 -9.55 7.56
N ARG A 40 4.11 -9.29 7.37
CA ARG A 40 4.89 -8.51 8.33
C ARG A 40 4.35 -7.09 8.49
N ILE A 41 3.99 -6.40 7.40
CA ILE A 41 3.45 -5.03 7.51
C ILE A 41 2.05 -5.04 8.15
N VAL A 42 1.24 -6.07 7.90
CA VAL A 42 -0.08 -6.24 8.53
C VAL A 42 0.03 -6.32 10.05
N GLU A 43 1.08 -6.96 10.58
CA GLU A 43 1.32 -7.03 12.03
C GLU A 43 1.76 -5.68 12.63
N GLU A 44 2.47 -4.86 11.85
CA GLU A 44 3.09 -3.61 12.32
C GLU A 44 2.22 -2.35 12.07
N ASN A 45 1.27 -2.39 11.13
CA ASN A 45 0.50 -1.23 10.71
C ASN A 45 -1.00 -1.54 10.60
N ALA A 46 -1.78 -0.98 11.52
CA ALA A 46 -3.23 -1.21 11.61
C ALA A 46 -4.00 -0.69 10.38
N ASP A 47 -3.58 0.43 9.79
CA ASP A 47 -4.22 0.98 8.59
C ASP A 47 -4.01 0.06 7.38
N PHE A 48 -2.80 -0.51 7.25
CA PHE A 48 -2.47 -1.47 6.22
C PHE A 48 -3.23 -2.78 6.42
N LYS A 49 -3.36 -3.24 7.67
CA LYS A 49 -4.23 -4.38 7.99
C LYS A 49 -5.67 -4.12 7.52
N TYR A 50 -6.23 -2.96 7.85
CA TYR A 50 -7.58 -2.59 7.43
C TYR A 50 -7.71 -2.57 5.90
N PHE A 51 -6.71 -2.05 5.20
CA PHE A 51 -6.65 -2.10 3.73
C PHE A 51 -6.67 -3.54 3.19
N ILE A 52 -5.86 -4.46 3.73
CA ILE A 52 -5.86 -5.86 3.31
C ILE A 52 -7.21 -6.54 3.57
N ASP A 53 -7.84 -6.25 4.71
CA ASP A 53 -9.18 -6.75 5.03
C ASP A 53 -10.22 -6.25 4.00
N LEU A 54 -10.15 -4.98 3.58
CA LEU A 54 -11.02 -4.43 2.53
C LEU A 54 -10.83 -5.17 1.19
N VAL A 55 -9.57 -5.40 0.79
CA VAL A 55 -9.26 -6.13 -0.44
C VAL A 55 -9.83 -7.55 -0.38
N ALA A 56 -9.61 -8.27 0.73
CA ALA A 56 -10.13 -9.62 0.90
C ALA A 56 -11.67 -9.67 0.83
N ASN A 57 -12.35 -8.76 1.51
CA ASN A 57 -13.81 -8.64 1.47
C ASN A 57 -14.33 -8.38 0.05
N TYR A 58 -13.66 -7.51 -0.71
CA TYR A 58 -14.02 -7.25 -2.10
C TYR A 58 -13.92 -8.51 -2.95
N TYR A 59 -12.80 -9.24 -2.90
CA TYR A 59 -12.62 -10.46 -3.68
C TYR A 59 -13.63 -11.58 -3.32
N GLN A 60 -14.09 -11.63 -2.07
CA GLN A 60 -15.06 -12.64 -1.62
C GLN A 60 -16.50 -12.29 -1.97
N THR A 61 -16.85 -11.01 -1.97
CA THR A 61 -18.25 -10.56 -2.03
C THR A 61 -18.60 -9.79 -3.30
N ASP A 62 -17.60 -9.31 -4.03
CA ASP A 62 -17.71 -8.39 -5.17
C ASP A 62 -18.47 -7.09 -4.83
N ARG A 63 -18.52 -6.72 -3.53
CA ARG A 63 -19.24 -5.53 -3.04
C ARG A 63 -18.31 -4.34 -2.91
N LEU A 64 -18.64 -3.27 -3.63
CA LEU A 64 -18.00 -1.97 -3.50
C LEU A 64 -18.60 -1.17 -2.33
N ARG A 65 -17.74 -0.65 -1.45
CA ARG A 65 -18.15 0.17 -0.29
C ARG A 65 -18.23 1.65 -0.65
N LYS A 66 -19.29 2.08 -1.34
CA LYS A 66 -19.46 3.48 -1.83
C LYS A 66 -19.15 4.60 -0.81
N CYS A 67 -19.21 4.34 0.49
CA CYS A 67 -18.82 5.28 1.54
C CYS A 67 -17.33 5.63 1.59
N ASP A 68 -16.45 4.77 1.07
CA ASP A 68 -14.99 4.96 1.11
C ASP A 68 -14.48 5.79 -0.08
N TRP A 69 -15.38 6.17 -1.00
CA TRP A 69 -15.07 7.00 -2.16
C TRP A 69 -15.36 8.46 -1.81
N ASN A 70 -14.35 9.33 -1.99
CA ASN A 70 -14.57 10.77 -1.86
C ASN A 70 -15.58 11.25 -2.92
N LYS A 71 -16.45 12.19 -2.52
CA LYS A 71 -17.21 13.03 -3.44
C LYS A 71 -16.35 14.17 -3.97
#